data_AF-A0A8X6M3I4-F1
#
_entry.id   AF-A0A8X6M3I4-F1
#
_cell.length_a   1.000
_cell.length_b   1.000
_cell.length_c   1.000
_cell.angle_alpha   90.00
_cell.angle_beta   90.00
_cell.angle_gamma   90.00
#
_symmetry.space_group_name_H-M   'P 1'
#
loop_
_entity.id
_entity.type
_entity.pdbx_description
1 polymer ?
#
loop_
_entity_poly.entity_id
_entity_poly.type
_entity_poly.pdbx_seq_one_letter_code
_entity_poly.pdbx_strand_id
1 'polypeptide(L)'
;AEITWWFFLTKYIELADTVFFVLRKKDRQLSRLHLVHHSTVPILVWGLLRSEPGGHNTFFPLANAFVHCVMYAYYAISALGDDVTIHLKFKKYVTMMQMTQFVLVLCYFASRPFVGCNVSPMSLVGNLFLAGFFFVLFCNFYWNEYLLNKEQKDQELKAALLNGKKKSK
;
A
#
# COMPACT_ATOMS: atom_id res chain seq x y z
N ALA A 1 18.25 16.17 8.89
CA ALA A 1 17.94 15.48 10.15
C ALA A 1 16.51 15.73 10.60
N GLU A 2 16.04 16.99 10.65
CA GLU A 2 14.69 17.31 11.15
C GLU A 2 13.55 16.69 10.33
N ILE A 3 13.63 16.71 9.00
CA ILE A 3 12.61 16.14 8.12
C ILE A 3 12.41 14.63 8.37
N THR A 4 13.50 13.90 8.64
CA THR A 4 13.45 12.46 8.89
C THR A 4 12.82 12.14 10.25
N TRP A 5 13.01 13.00 11.26
CA TRP A 5 12.34 12.91 12.55
C TRP A 5 10.84 13.20 12.46
N TRP A 6 10.45 14.24 11.72
CA TRP A 6 9.03 14.52 11.45
C TRP A 6 8.35 13.36 10.72
N PHE A 7 9.02 12.78 9.72
CA PHE A 7 8.53 11.58 9.04
C PHE A 7 8.37 10.39 9.99
N PHE A 8 9.34 10.14 10.87
CA PHE A 8 9.21 9.09 11.89
C PHE A 8 7.98 9.28 12.77
N LEU A 9 7.75 10.51 13.21
CA LEU A 9 6.59 10.88 14.03
C LEU A 9 5.26 10.63 13.28
N THR A 10 5.21 10.91 11.97
CA THR A 10 4.02 10.58 11.17
C THR A 10 3.70 9.08 11.16
N LYS A 11 4.69 8.19 11.28
CA LYS A 11 4.45 6.74 11.35
C LYS A 11 3.77 6.27 12.63
N TYR A 12 3.91 7.01 13.73
CA TYR A 12 3.11 6.78 14.94
C TYR A 12 1.69 7.34 14.82
N ILE A 13 1.51 8.43 14.08
CA ILE A 13 0.17 8.96 13.79
C ILE A 13 -0.58 7.99 12.87
N GLU A 14 0.09 7.39 11.89
CA GLU A 14 -0.49 6.35 11.02
C GLU A 14 -0.88 5.07 11.78
N LEU A 15 -0.25 4.78 12.93
CA LEU A 15 -0.70 3.72 13.83
C LEU A 15 -2.06 4.04 14.48
N ALA A 16 -2.38 5.33 14.67
CA ALA A 16 -3.68 5.76 15.18
C ALA A 16 -4.81 5.44 14.20
N ASP A 17 -4.56 5.39 12.88
CA ASP A 17 -5.57 4.97 11.89
C ASP A 17 -6.04 3.53 12.13
N THR A 18 -5.11 2.63 12.47
CA THR A 18 -5.42 1.27 12.88
C THR A 18 -6.37 1.26 14.08
N VAL A 19 -6.13 2.13 15.07
CA VAL A 19 -6.98 2.28 16.25
C VAL A 19 -8.38 2.77 15.85
N PHE A 20 -8.49 3.79 15.00
CA PHE A 20 -9.78 4.28 14.51
C PHE A 20 -10.55 3.25 13.67
N PHE A 21 -9.87 2.43 12.86
CA PHE A 21 -10.52 1.36 12.09
C PHE A 21 -11.06 0.24 12.97
N VAL A 22 -10.31 -0.15 14.01
CA VAL A 22 -10.78 -1.11 15.03
C VAL A 22 -11.99 -0.54 15.78
N LEU A 23 -11.91 0.72 16.23
CA LEU A 23 -12.99 1.35 16.99
C LEU A 23 -14.27 1.57 16.16
N ARG A 24 -14.14 1.83 14.86
CA ARG A 24 -15.28 2.04 13.96
C ARG A 24 -15.86 0.74 13.39
N LYS A 25 -15.36 -0.43 13.81
CA LYS A 25 -15.75 -1.78 13.34
C LYS A 25 -15.81 -1.90 11.81
N LYS A 26 -14.91 -1.20 11.12
CA LYS A 26 -14.92 -1.12 9.65
C LYS A 26 -13.93 -2.16 9.09
N ASP A 27 -14.19 -3.43 9.42
CA ASP A 27 -13.28 -4.57 9.15
C ASP A 27 -12.91 -4.71 7.66
N ARG A 28 -13.75 -4.22 6.76
CA ARG A 28 -13.48 -4.19 5.31
C ARG A 28 -12.26 -3.32 4.94
N GLN A 29 -11.86 -2.38 5.79
CA GLN A 29 -10.67 -1.54 5.61
C GLN A 29 -9.43 -2.13 6.33
N LEU A 30 -9.64 -2.98 7.34
CA LEU A 30 -8.58 -3.59 8.15
C LEU A 30 -8.13 -4.93 7.52
N SER A 31 -7.51 -4.83 6.35
CA SER A 31 -6.96 -6.02 5.69
C SER A 31 -5.74 -6.56 6.46
N ARG A 32 -5.44 -7.86 6.29
CA ARG A 32 -4.19 -8.46 6.79
C ARG A 32 -2.96 -7.68 6.32
N LEU A 33 -3.01 -7.14 5.10
CA LEU A 33 -1.95 -6.30 4.54
C LEU A 33 -1.75 -5.03 5.37
N HIS A 34 -2.84 -4.35 5.71
CA HIS A 34 -2.80 -3.13 6.52
C HIS A 34 -2.20 -3.40 7.90
N LEU A 35 -2.63 -4.48 8.57
CA LEU A 35 -2.10 -4.82 9.89
C LEU A 35 -0.60 -5.14 9.84
N VAL A 36 -0.19 -6.02 8.91
CA VAL A 36 1.24 -6.37 8.75
C VAL A 36 2.06 -5.12 8.46
N HIS A 37 1.61 -4.27 7.54
CA HIS A 37 2.29 -3.02 7.18
C HIS A 37 2.43 -2.07 8.38
N HIS A 38 1.33 -1.72 9.06
CA HIS A 38 1.38 -0.76 10.16
C HIS A 38 2.14 -1.31 11.39
N SER A 39 2.24 -2.63 11.58
CA SER A 39 3.06 -3.21 12.64
C SER A 39 4.56 -3.25 12.29
N THR A 40 4.94 -3.49 11.03
CA THR A 40 6.36 -3.63 10.65
C THR A 40 7.03 -2.35 10.18
N VAL A 41 6.32 -1.45 9.49
CA VAL A 41 6.90 -0.22 8.93
C VAL A 41 7.55 0.68 9.98
N PRO A 42 6.94 0.98 11.14
CA PRO A 42 7.55 1.83 12.16
C PRO A 42 8.90 1.28 12.68
N ILE A 43 8.98 -0.05 12.86
CA ILE A 43 10.19 -0.74 13.32
C ILE A 43 11.30 -0.64 12.27
N LEU A 44 10.95 -0.85 11.00
CA LEU A 44 11.90 -0.82 9.88
C LEU A 44 12.39 0.60 9.58
N VAL A 45 11.51 1.60 9.66
CA VAL A 45 11.86 3.02 9.51
C VAL A 45 12.77 3.48 10.64
N TRP A 46 12.53 3.05 11.89
CA TRP A 46 13.44 3.31 13.01
C TRP A 46 14.84 2.75 12.76
N GLY A 47 14.93 1.51 12.27
CA GLY A 47 16.21 0.88 11.92
C GLY A 47 16.98 1.66 10.84
N LEU A 48 16.30 2.06 9.76
CA LEU A 48 16.91 2.84 8.68
C LEU A 48 17.36 4.23 9.14
N LEU A 49 16.57 4.90 9.97
CA LEU A 49 16.91 6.19 10.60
C LEU A 49 18.14 6.11 11.50
N ARG A 50 18.28 5.01 12.25
CA ARG A 50 19.40 4.78 13.14
C ARG A 50 20.70 4.56 12.38
N SER A 51 20.64 3.89 11.23
CA SER A 51 21.81 3.57 10.41
C SER A 51 22.31 4.77 9.61
N GLU A 52 21.45 5.46 8.87
CA GLU A 52 21.84 6.59 8.00
C GLU A 52 20.74 7.68 7.92
N PRO A 53 20.77 8.68 8.81
CA PRO A 53 19.77 9.74 8.83
C PRO A 53 20.00 10.77 7.71
N GLY A 54 19.41 10.53 6.52
CA GLY A 54 19.27 11.54 5.46
C GLY A 54 19.86 11.14 4.10
N GLY A 55 20.10 12.15 3.25
CA GLY A 55 20.64 11.94 1.89
C GLY A 55 19.65 11.27 0.95
N HIS A 56 20.09 10.23 0.23
CA HIS A 56 19.29 9.49 -0.74
C HIS A 56 18.07 8.77 -0.16
N ASN A 57 18.07 8.53 1.16
CA ASN A 57 17.00 7.86 1.89
C ASN A 57 15.75 8.71 2.10
N THR A 58 15.77 10.01 1.75
CA THR A 58 14.61 10.91 1.90
C THR A 58 13.59 10.77 0.76
N PHE A 59 13.98 10.18 -0.38
CA PHE A 59 13.10 10.01 -1.53
C PHE A 59 11.90 9.10 -1.23
N PHE A 60 12.13 7.98 -0.54
CA PHE A 60 11.06 7.05 -0.16
C PHE A 60 10.03 7.71 0.79
N PRO A 61 10.44 8.35 1.90
CA PRO A 61 9.56 9.14 2.75
C PRO A 61 8.72 10.18 2.00
N LEU A 62 9.33 10.93 1.08
CA LEU A 62 8.64 11.98 0.33
C LEU A 62 7.59 11.39 -0.62
N ALA A 63 7.96 10.38 -1.40
CA ALA A 63 7.03 9.70 -2.31
C ALA A 63 5.88 9.03 -1.54
N ASN A 64 6.20 8.42 -0.40
CA ASN A 64 5.20 7.80 0.46
C ASN A 64 4.23 8.83 1.07
N ALA A 65 4.73 9.97 1.56
CA ALA A 65 3.88 11.04 2.10
C ALA A 65 2.91 11.58 1.03
N PHE A 66 3.36 11.74 -0.21
CA PHE A 66 2.49 12.16 -1.32
C PHE A 66 1.37 11.14 -1.58
N VAL A 67 1.71 9.85 -1.72
CA VAL A 67 0.72 8.81 -1.98
C VAL A 67 -0.23 8.61 -0.79
N HIS A 68 0.28 8.73 0.43
CA HIS A 68 -0.54 8.70 1.63
C HIS A 68 -1.51 9.88 1.68
N CYS A 69 -1.08 11.09 1.29
CA CYS A 69 -1.99 12.24 1.19
C CYS A 69 -3.19 11.93 0.26
N VAL A 70 -2.93 11.32 -0.90
CA VAL A 70 -4.00 10.89 -1.83
C VAL A 70 -4.87 9.77 -1.23
N MET A 71 -4.26 8.79 -0.56
CA MET A 71 -4.98 7.69 0.11
C MET A 71 -5.92 8.22 1.21
N TYR A 72 -5.44 9.15 2.04
CA TYR A 72 -6.25 9.75 3.12
C TYR A 72 -7.34 10.66 2.58
N ALA A 73 -7.06 11.42 1.52
CA ALA A 73 -8.09 12.18 0.81
C ALA A 73 -9.20 11.25 0.31
N TYR A 74 -8.83 10.10 -0.28
CA TYR A 74 -9.80 9.07 -0.68
C TYR A 74 -10.59 8.53 0.52
N TYR A 75 -9.96 8.25 1.66
CA TYR A 75 -10.68 7.78 2.85
C TYR A 75 -11.61 8.84 3.45
N ALA A 76 -11.23 10.13 3.41
CA ALA A 76 -12.07 11.22 3.84
C ALA A 76 -13.32 11.35 2.96
N ILE A 77 -13.15 11.32 1.63
CA ILE A 77 -14.28 11.31 0.68
C ILE A 77 -15.15 10.07 0.88
N SER A 78 -14.52 8.91 1.10
CA SER A 78 -15.21 7.64 1.37
C SER A 78 -15.97 7.59 2.70
N ALA A 79 -15.74 8.56 3.58
CA ALA A 79 -16.49 8.71 4.82
C ALA A 79 -17.70 9.63 4.68
N LEU A 80 -17.79 10.41 3.59
CA LEU A 80 -18.85 11.40 3.33
C LEU A 80 -19.94 10.90 2.37
N GLY A 81 -19.68 9.86 1.55
CA GLY A 81 -20.63 9.33 0.58
C GLY A 81 -21.01 7.87 0.80
N ASP A 82 -22.27 7.53 0.57
CA ASP A 82 -22.82 6.17 0.74
C ASP A 82 -22.72 5.28 -0.52
N ASP A 83 -22.31 5.83 -1.67
CA ASP A 83 -22.37 5.09 -2.94
C ASP A 83 -21.21 4.08 -3.09
N VAL A 84 -21.37 2.89 -2.49
CA VAL A 84 -20.37 1.82 -2.40
C VAL A 84 -19.73 1.46 -3.76
N THR A 85 -20.45 1.64 -4.87
CA THR A 85 -19.98 1.24 -6.21
C THR A 85 -18.89 2.15 -6.76
N ILE A 86 -18.98 3.46 -6.51
CA ILE A 86 -17.96 4.44 -6.92
C ILE A 86 -16.69 4.23 -6.10
N HIS A 87 -16.83 4.00 -4.79
CA HIS A 87 -15.72 3.74 -3.88
C HIS A 87 -14.88 2.54 -4.34
N LEU A 88 -15.51 1.45 -4.76
CA LEU A 88 -14.78 0.25 -5.21
C LEU A 88 -13.96 0.49 -6.49
N LYS A 89 -14.45 1.35 -7.41
CA LYS A 89 -13.71 1.70 -8.63
C LYS A 89 -12.49 2.56 -8.31
N PHE A 90 -12.63 3.54 -7.42
CA PHE A 90 -11.53 4.41 -6.99
C PHE A 90 -10.49 3.69 -6.12
N LYS A 91 -10.92 2.72 -5.30
CA LYS A 91 -10.03 1.86 -4.50
C LYS A 91 -8.93 1.23 -5.37
N LYS A 92 -9.28 0.76 -6.58
CA LYS A 92 -8.33 0.17 -7.52
C LYS A 92 -7.24 1.15 -7.93
N TYR A 93 -7.60 2.38 -8.28
CA TYR A 93 -6.64 3.40 -8.71
C TYR A 93 -5.69 3.80 -7.58
N VAL A 94 -6.20 3.92 -6.35
CA VAL A 94 -5.37 4.18 -5.16
C VAL A 94 -4.37 3.05 -4.93
N THR A 95 -4.80 1.79 -5.01
CA THR A 95 -3.90 0.63 -4.90
C THR A 95 -2.85 0.61 -6.02
N MET A 96 -3.23 0.93 -7.26
CA MET A 96 -2.28 1.01 -8.38
C MET A 96 -1.24 2.13 -8.15
N MET A 97 -1.65 3.28 -7.63
CA MET A 97 -0.73 4.37 -7.29
C MET A 97 0.28 3.97 -6.21
N GLN A 98 -0.16 3.25 -5.18
CA GLN A 98 0.71 2.68 -4.14
C GLN A 98 1.71 1.67 -4.72
N MET A 99 1.27 0.81 -5.64
CA MET A 99 2.18 -0.12 -6.34
C MET A 99 3.20 0.62 -7.20
N THR A 100 2.78 1.65 -7.93
CA THR A 100 3.68 2.50 -8.74
C THR A 100 4.72 3.20 -7.87
N GLN A 101 4.36 3.67 -6.66
CA GLN A 101 5.31 4.23 -5.70
C GLN A 101 6.46 3.26 -5.41
N PHE A 102 6.16 1.99 -5.14
CA PHE A 102 7.19 0.99 -4.85
C PHE A 102 8.07 0.70 -6.06
N VAL A 103 7.51 0.64 -7.28
CA VAL A 103 8.29 0.46 -8.51
C VAL A 103 9.24 1.64 -8.74
N LEU A 104 8.76 2.87 -8.57
CA LEU A 104 9.59 4.07 -8.70
C LEU A 104 10.75 4.07 -7.69
N VAL A 105 10.47 3.69 -6.45
CA VAL A 105 11.49 3.55 -5.39
C VAL A 105 12.50 2.47 -5.76
N LEU A 106 12.05 1.29 -6.21
CA LEU A 106 12.92 0.21 -6.65
C LEU A 106 13.83 0.65 -7.80
N CYS A 107 13.28 1.28 -8.84
CA CYS A 107 14.06 1.81 -9.96
C CYS A 107 15.06 2.88 -9.51
N TYR A 108 14.64 3.80 -8.64
CA TYR A 108 15.52 4.85 -8.10
C TYR A 108 16.71 4.25 -7.35
N PHE A 109 16.48 3.32 -6.42
CA PHE A 109 17.57 2.68 -5.67
C PHE A 109 18.42 1.75 -6.55
N ALA A 110 17.80 0.98 -7.45
CA ALA A 110 18.52 0.10 -8.38
C ALA A 110 19.40 0.87 -9.39
N SER A 111 19.05 2.12 -9.72
CA SER A 111 19.88 2.96 -10.59
C SER A 111 21.14 3.52 -9.89
N ARG A 112 21.16 3.58 -8.56
CA ARG A 112 22.25 4.23 -7.80
C ARG A 112 23.64 3.65 -8.04
N PRO A 113 23.84 2.32 -8.12
CA PRO A 113 25.14 1.73 -8.45
C PRO A 113 25.67 2.15 -9.82
N PHE A 114 24.80 2.41 -10.79
CA PHE A 114 25.18 2.76 -12.17
C PHE A 114 25.54 4.23 -12.34
N VAL A 115 25.04 5.11 -11.47
CA VAL A 115 25.27 6.57 -11.52
C VAL A 115 26.55 6.97 -10.75
N GLY A 116 27.29 6.01 -10.19
CA GLY A 116 28.54 6.27 -9.47
C GLY A 116 28.35 7.01 -8.14
N CYS A 117 27.17 6.92 -7.55
CA CYS A 117 26.86 7.59 -6.28
C CYS A 117 27.18 6.65 -5.11
N ASN A 118 28.05 7.09 -4.18
CA ASN A 118 28.44 6.32 -2.99
C ASN A 118 27.29 6.26 -1.98
N VAL A 119 26.39 5.29 -2.17
CA VAL A 119 25.39 4.90 -1.19
C VAL A 119 25.94 3.72 -0.39
N SER A 120 25.79 3.76 0.94
CA SER A 120 26.14 2.62 1.79
C SER A 120 25.44 1.34 1.31
N PRO A 121 26.18 0.22 1.12
CA PRO A 121 25.59 -1.05 0.67
C PRO A 121 24.44 -1.52 1.56
N MET A 122 24.53 -1.27 2.88
CA MET A 122 23.50 -1.66 3.83
C MET A 122 22.20 -0.87 3.63
N SER A 123 22.30 0.44 3.36
CA SER A 123 21.15 1.28 3.07
C SER A 123 20.50 0.93 1.73
N LEU A 124 21.32 0.64 0.71
CA LEU A 124 20.84 0.21 -0.61
C LEU A 124 20.04 -1.10 -0.53
N VAL A 125 20.64 -2.13 0.09
CA VAL A 125 20.00 -3.45 0.25
C VAL A 125 18.76 -3.34 1.13
N GLY A 126 18.81 -2.57 2.21
CA GLY A 126 17.67 -2.36 3.12
C GLY A 126 16.46 -1.73 2.42
N ASN A 127 16.67 -0.67 1.63
CA ASN A 127 15.59 -0.01 0.90
C ASN A 127 15.02 -0.89 -0.23
N LEU A 128 15.87 -1.61 -0.97
CA LEU A 128 15.43 -2.54 -2.01
C LEU A 128 14.63 -3.71 -1.42
N PHE A 129 15.10 -4.28 -0.31
CA PHE A 129 14.37 -5.35 0.39
C PHE A 129 13.01 -4.86 0.89
N LEU A 130 12.96 -3.70 1.54
CA LEU A 130 11.73 -3.12 2.08
C LEU A 130 10.71 -2.85 0.98
N ALA A 131 11.14 -2.14 -0.08
CA ALA A 131 10.27 -1.81 -1.21
C ALA A 131 9.81 -3.07 -1.96
N GLY A 132 10.69 -4.04 -2.15
CA GLY A 132 10.36 -5.32 -2.79
C GLY A 132 9.37 -6.15 -1.97
N PHE A 133 9.58 -6.26 -0.65
CA PHE A 133 8.69 -6.97 0.26
C PHE A 133 7.27 -6.40 0.22
N PHE A 134 7.13 -5.08 0.36
CA PHE A 134 5.81 -4.43 0.30
C PHE A 134 5.20 -4.50 -1.09
N PHE A 135 6.00 -4.38 -2.16
CA PHE A 135 5.50 -4.55 -3.52
C PHE A 135 4.86 -5.93 -3.73
N VAL A 136 5.53 -7.01 -3.30
CA VAL A 136 4.98 -8.37 -3.40
C VAL A 136 3.68 -8.52 -2.61
N LEU A 137 3.63 -7.97 -1.40
CA LEU A 137 2.42 -7.98 -0.59
C LEU A 137 1.25 -7.23 -1.26
N PHE A 138 1.52 -6.08 -1.88
CA PHE A 138 0.53 -5.33 -2.65
C PHE A 138 0.09 -6.05 -3.93
N CYS A 139 1.01 -6.72 -4.63
CA CYS A 139 0.68 -7.58 -5.77
C CYS A 139 -0.24 -8.73 -5.36
N ASN A 140 0.05 -9.39 -4.25
CA ASN A 140 -0.78 -10.48 -3.71
C ASN A 140 -2.18 -9.97 -3.33
N PHE A 141 -2.26 -8.82 -2.65
CA PHE A 141 -3.53 -8.17 -2.37
C PHE A 141 -4.30 -7.82 -3.65
N TYR A 142 -3.63 -7.25 -4.65
CA TYR A 142 -4.27 -6.86 -5.90
C TYR A 142 -4.82 -8.06 -6.67
N TRP A 143 -4.08 -9.18 -6.72
CA TRP A 143 -4.55 -10.43 -7.31
C TRP A 143 -5.82 -10.89 -6.59
N ASN A 144 -5.74 -11.18 -5.30
CA ASN A 144 -6.86 -11.73 -4.54
C ASN A 144 -8.12 -10.85 -4.63
N GLU A 145 -7.95 -9.54 -4.48
CA GLU A 145 -9.09 -8.62 -4.41
C GLU A 145 -9.75 -8.37 -5.78
N TYR A 146 -8.96 -8.18 -6.85
CA TYR A 146 -9.49 -7.68 -8.13
C TYR A 146 -9.58 -8.72 -9.23
N LEU A 147 -8.72 -9.72 -9.21
CA LEU A 147 -8.66 -10.72 -10.26
C LEU A 147 -9.36 -12.02 -9.81
N LEU A 148 -9.10 -12.55 -8.59
CA LEU A 148 -9.69 -13.84 -8.16
C LEU A 148 -11.19 -13.68 -7.88
N ASN A 149 -11.56 -12.64 -7.14
CA ASN A 149 -12.96 -12.33 -6.85
C ASN A 149 -13.78 -12.04 -8.13
N LYS A 150 -13.14 -11.52 -9.18
CA LYS A 150 -13.80 -11.28 -10.47
C LYS A 150 -14.08 -12.60 -11.17
N GLU A 151 -13.09 -13.50 -11.22
CA GLU A 151 -13.25 -14.82 -11.83
C GLU A 151 -14.33 -15.65 -11.13
N GLN A 152 -14.38 -15.63 -9.80
CA GLN A 152 -15.43 -16.31 -9.03
C GLN A 152 -16.83 -15.77 -9.35
N LYS A 153 -17.01 -14.45 -9.39
CA LYS A 153 -18.29 -13.82 -9.78
C LYS A 153 -18.71 -14.18 -11.21
N ASP A 154 -17.75 -14.21 -12.14
CA ASP A 154 -18.02 -14.58 -13.54
C ASP A 154 -18.42 -16.06 -13.66
N GLN A 155 -17.83 -16.95 -12.84
CA GLN A 155 -18.19 -18.37 -12.76
C GLN A 155 -19.60 -18.57 -12.14
N GLU A 156 -19.91 -17.88 -11.04
CA GLU A 156 -21.23 -17.90 -10.40
C GLU A 156 -22.34 -17.43 -11.35
N LEU A 157 -22.08 -16.35 -12.09
CA LEU A 157 -23.01 -15.82 -13.10
C LEU A 157 -23.25 -16.84 -14.22
N LYS A 158 -22.19 -17.47 -14.73
CA LYS A 158 -22.30 -18.54 -15.74
C LYS A 158 -23.12 -19.73 -15.23
N ALA A 159 -22.88 -20.16 -13.99
CA ALA A 159 -23.63 -21.25 -13.36
C ALA A 159 -25.11 -20.89 -13.18
N ALA A 160 -25.42 -19.66 -12.76
CA ALA A 160 -26.79 -19.18 -12.62
C ALA A 160 -27.53 -19.15 -13.97
N LEU A 161 -26.89 -18.68 -15.04
CA LEU A 161 -27.46 -18.64 -16.40
C LEU A 161 -27.73 -20.05 -16.96
N LEU A 162 -26.84 -21.01 -16.69
CA LEU A 162 -27.01 -22.41 -17.09
C LEU A 162 -28.17 -23.08 -16.34
N ASN A 163 -28.32 -22.81 -15.04
CA ASN A 163 -29.41 -23.34 -14.23
C ASN A 163 -30.77 -22.69 -14.55
N GLY A 164 -30.79 -21.38 -14.87
CA GLY A 164 -31.98 -20.68 -15.33
C GLY A 164 -32.53 -21.23 -16.66
N LYS A 165 -31.64 -21.56 -17.61
CA LYS A 165 -32.05 -22.19 -18.88
C LYS A 165 -32.63 -23.60 -18.71
N LYS A 166 -32.21 -24.36 -17.70
CA LYS A 166 -32.75 -25.71 -17.41
C LYS A 166 -34.16 -25.70 -16.82
N LYS A 167 -34.59 -24.61 -16.17
CA LYS A 167 -35.95 -24.49 -15.58
C LYS A 167 -37.01 -23.99 -16.57
N SER A 168 -36.62 -23.54 -17.75
CA SER A 168 -37.52 -22.99 -18.79
C SER A 168 -37.85 -23.98 -19.92
N LYS A 169 -37.36 -25.22 -19.83
CA LYS A 169 -37.71 -26.35 -20.71
C LYS A 169 -38.47 -27.39 -19.90
#